data_AF-Q6WU82-F1
#
_entry.id   AF-Q6WU82-F1
#
_cell.length_a   1.000
_cell.length_b   1.000
_cell.length_c   1.000
_cell.angle_alpha   90.00
_cell.angle_beta   90.00
_cell.angle_gamma   90.00
#
_symmetry.space_group_name_H-M   'P 1'
#
loop_
_entity.id
_entity.type
_entity.pdbx_description
1 polymer ?
#
loop_
_entity_poly.entity_id
_entity_poly.type
_entity_poly.pdbx_seq_one_letter_code
_entity_poly.pdbx_strand_id
1 'polypeptide(L)'
;MKKVNLYIFLTLCSFAIFLLTTPSKIKAEVVDKQTQHQLQDYMKNHHINGVMLVNGKDGKPVTIENNETTNKDQIVKADRLFPRHRFKDVTGTAVYQLRQKKQLDWDTSLSKYYPQIDGSKEITIRELMNHTSGLINNDRPFEPLRGQKAQIAYMLKHLKYDHTHTWDYQDVDYEIL
;
A
#
# COMPACT_ATOMS: atom_id res chain seq x y z
N MET A 1 40.46 29.67 -22.64
CA MET A 1 39.57 30.32 -21.64
C MET A 1 40.28 30.32 -20.29
N LYS A 2 40.22 31.40 -19.49
CA LYS A 2 40.82 31.42 -18.13
C LYS A 2 40.05 30.42 -17.25
N LYS A 3 40.72 29.70 -16.35
CA LYS A 3 40.12 28.70 -15.44
C LYS A 3 38.87 29.25 -14.72
N VAL A 4 38.89 30.54 -14.39
CA VAL A 4 37.76 31.27 -13.77
C VAL A 4 36.49 31.22 -14.62
N ASN A 5 36.57 31.40 -15.94
CA ASN A 5 35.39 31.37 -16.83
C ASN A 5 34.80 29.96 -16.93
N LEU A 6 35.64 28.92 -16.82
CA LEU A 6 35.20 27.52 -16.80
C LEU A 6 34.44 27.21 -15.50
N TYR A 7 34.94 27.68 -14.35
CA TYR A 7 34.24 27.50 -13.07
C TYR A 7 32.89 28.22 -13.05
N ILE A 8 32.82 29.46 -13.55
CA ILE A 8 31.55 30.21 -13.65
C ILE A 8 30.55 29.46 -14.53
N PHE A 9 30.98 28.96 -15.68
CA PHE A 9 30.14 28.18 -16.59
C PHE A 9 29.63 26.89 -15.92
N LEU A 10 30.51 26.13 -15.26
CA LEU A 10 30.12 24.91 -14.53
C LEU A 10 29.14 25.20 -13.39
N THR A 11 29.33 26.27 -12.62
CA THR A 11 28.39 26.67 -11.56
C THR A 11 27.01 27.03 -12.12
N LEU A 12 26.96 27.76 -13.25
CA LEU A 12 25.70 28.10 -13.92
C LEU A 12 25.00 26.84 -14.46
N CYS A 13 25.73 25.90 -15.04
CA CYS A 13 25.17 24.61 -15.46
C CYS A 13 24.60 23.80 -14.29
N SER A 14 25.33 23.71 -13.17
CA SER A 14 24.83 23.00 -11.98
C SER A 14 23.60 23.67 -11.35
N PHE A 15 23.51 25.00 -11.39
CA PHE A 15 22.33 25.73 -10.91
C PHE A 15 21.12 25.58 -11.84
N ALA A 16 21.33 25.56 -13.15
CA ALA A 16 20.29 25.29 -14.13
C ALA A 16 19.74 23.85 -14.01
N ILE A 17 20.62 22.86 -13.77
CA ILE A 17 20.21 21.48 -13.50
C ILE A 17 19.41 21.41 -12.19
N PHE A 18 19.85 22.10 -11.14
CA PHE A 18 19.11 22.16 -9.87
C PHE A 18 17.68 22.73 -10.05
N LEU A 19 17.53 23.80 -10.83
CA LEU A 19 16.23 24.40 -11.18
C LEU A 19 15.34 23.46 -12.02
N LEU A 20 15.91 22.65 -12.91
CA LEU A 20 15.19 21.66 -13.71
C LEU A 20 14.79 20.41 -12.90
N THR A 21 15.44 20.16 -11.76
CA THR A 21 15.16 19.00 -10.90
C THR A 21 14.17 19.29 -9.78
N THR A 22 13.63 20.51 -9.63
CA THR A 22 12.56 20.73 -8.64
C THR A 22 11.32 19.96 -9.10
N PRO A 23 10.90 18.90 -8.39
CA PRO A 23 9.73 18.16 -8.79
C PRO A 23 8.55 19.13 -8.76
N SER A 24 7.89 19.31 -9.90
CA SER A 24 6.61 20.01 -9.95
C SER A 24 5.71 19.33 -8.92
N LYS A 25 5.29 20.09 -7.90
CA LYS A 25 4.22 19.64 -7.02
C LYS A 25 2.96 19.56 -7.88
N ILE A 26 2.74 18.40 -8.51
CA ILE A 26 1.48 18.10 -9.19
C ILE A 26 0.44 18.09 -8.08
N LYS A 27 -0.22 19.23 -7.86
CA LYS A 27 -1.44 19.25 -7.07
C LYS A 27 -2.44 18.45 -7.87
N ALA A 28 -2.99 17.41 -7.25
CA ALA A 28 -4.06 16.65 -7.88
C ALA A 28 -5.17 17.62 -8.28
N GLU A 29 -5.64 17.50 -9.52
CA GLU A 29 -6.61 18.44 -10.07
C GLU A 29 -7.90 18.42 -9.25
N VAL A 30 -8.43 19.60 -8.96
CA VAL A 30 -9.70 19.75 -8.24
C VAL A 30 -10.81 19.26 -9.16
N VAL A 31 -11.61 18.31 -8.69
CA VAL A 31 -12.76 17.82 -9.44
C VAL A 31 -13.84 18.89 -9.44
N ASP A 32 -14.21 19.40 -10.60
CA ASP A 32 -15.22 20.44 -10.74
C ASP A 32 -16.65 19.94 -10.44
N LYS A 33 -17.60 20.86 -10.33
CA LYS A 33 -18.99 20.52 -9.96
C LYS A 33 -19.68 19.66 -11.02
N GLN A 34 -19.41 19.88 -12.30
CA GLN A 34 -20.01 19.10 -13.37
C GLN A 34 -19.54 17.65 -13.30
N THR A 35 -18.24 17.42 -13.12
CA THR A 35 -17.71 16.07 -12.92
C THR A 35 -18.25 15.43 -11.63
N GLN A 36 -18.39 16.18 -10.54
CA GLN A 36 -19.02 15.66 -9.31
C GLN A 36 -20.45 15.16 -9.56
N HIS A 37 -21.26 15.90 -10.32
CA HIS A 37 -22.61 15.47 -10.71
C HIS A 37 -22.57 14.22 -11.58
N GLN A 38 -21.67 14.15 -12.57
CA GLN A 38 -21.51 12.96 -13.41
C GLN A 38 -21.14 11.72 -12.60
N LEU A 39 -20.27 11.87 -11.60
CA LEU A 39 -19.89 10.78 -10.69
C LEU A 39 -21.06 10.36 -9.79
N GLN A 40 -21.86 11.31 -9.32
CA GLN A 40 -23.07 10.99 -8.56
C GLN A 40 -24.09 10.24 -9.43
N ASP A 41 -24.30 10.66 -10.67
CA ASP A 41 -25.19 9.99 -11.61
C ASP A 41 -24.65 8.60 -11.99
N TYR A 42 -23.34 8.45 -12.14
CA TYR A 42 -22.71 7.13 -12.30
C TYR A 42 -23.04 6.21 -11.11
N MET A 43 -22.90 6.69 -9.87
CA MET A 43 -23.23 5.89 -8.69
C MET A 43 -24.71 5.46 -8.68
N LYS A 44 -25.63 6.36 -9.03
CA LYS A 44 -27.07 6.06 -9.13
C LYS A 44 -27.37 5.04 -10.23
N ASN A 45 -26.85 5.28 -11.43
CA ASN A 45 -27.08 4.44 -12.60
C ASN A 45 -26.54 3.01 -12.44
N HIS A 46 -25.50 2.85 -11.61
CA HIS A 46 -24.93 1.55 -11.28
C HIS A 46 -25.41 0.98 -9.93
N HIS A 47 -26.42 1.59 -9.31
CA HIS A 47 -27.00 1.17 -8.02
C HIS A 47 -25.95 1.02 -6.90
N ILE A 48 -24.96 1.91 -6.87
CA ILE A 48 -23.90 1.93 -5.87
C ILE A 48 -24.42 2.63 -4.62
N ASN A 49 -24.73 1.84 -3.57
CA ASN A 49 -24.95 2.36 -2.21
C ASN A 49 -23.59 2.63 -1.55
N GLY A 50 -23.12 3.88 -1.55
CA GLY A 50 -21.73 4.15 -1.19
C GLY A 50 -21.33 5.62 -1.12
N VAL A 51 -20.03 5.82 -0.96
CA VAL A 51 -19.38 7.13 -0.91
C VAL A 51 -18.19 7.13 -1.87
N MET A 52 -18.01 8.24 -2.57
CA MET A 52 -16.81 8.53 -3.37
C MET A 52 -16.12 9.78 -2.82
N LEU A 53 -14.82 9.70 -2.57
CA LEU A 53 -14.00 10.86 -2.22
C LEU A 53 -13.25 11.34 -3.46
N VAL A 54 -13.37 12.63 -3.74
CA VAL A 54 -12.69 13.28 -4.86
C VAL A 54 -11.85 14.46 -4.39
N ASN A 55 -10.89 14.87 -5.20
CA ASN A 55 -10.04 16.03 -4.87
C ASN A 55 -10.87 17.31 -4.85
N GLY A 56 -10.89 18.00 -3.71
CA GLY A 56 -11.42 19.36 -3.61
C GLY A 56 -10.31 20.41 -3.53
N LYS A 57 -10.72 21.66 -3.34
CA LYS A 57 -9.80 22.80 -3.24
C LYS A 57 -8.90 22.68 -2.02
N ASP A 58 -7.67 23.17 -2.15
CA ASP A 58 -6.69 23.25 -1.06
C ASP A 58 -6.38 21.90 -0.38
N GLY A 59 -6.50 20.80 -1.12
CA GLY A 59 -6.26 19.44 -0.63
C GLY A 59 -7.35 18.92 0.31
N LYS A 60 -8.47 19.63 0.46
CA LYS A 60 -9.64 19.16 1.21
C LYS A 60 -10.46 18.26 0.27
N PRO A 61 -10.73 17.00 0.63
CA PRO A 61 -11.56 16.14 -0.21
C PRO A 61 -13.00 16.63 -0.23
N VAL A 62 -13.69 16.34 -1.34
CA VAL A 62 -15.15 16.46 -1.45
C VAL A 62 -15.73 15.05 -1.44
N THR A 63 -16.79 14.87 -0.66
CA THR A 63 -17.53 13.60 -0.57
C THR A 63 -18.75 13.65 -1.48
N ILE A 64 -18.92 12.62 -2.29
CA ILE A 64 -20.13 12.33 -3.04
C ILE A 64 -20.79 11.11 -2.39
N GLU A 65 -21.95 11.30 -1.80
CA GLU A 65 -22.71 10.22 -1.15
C GLU A 65 -23.85 9.74 -2.07
N ASN A 66 -24.08 8.43 -2.12
CA ASN A 66 -25.23 7.85 -2.79
C ASN A 66 -25.85 6.75 -1.92
N ASN A 67 -27.18 6.83 -1.72
CA ASN A 67 -27.92 5.93 -0.85
C ASN A 67 -28.96 5.15 -1.66
N GLU A 68 -28.61 3.94 -2.09
CA GLU A 68 -29.46 3.04 -2.88
C GLU A 68 -30.15 2.01 -1.96
N THR A 69 -30.73 2.48 -0.87
CA THR A 69 -31.37 1.62 0.13
C THR A 69 -32.44 2.38 0.90
N THR A 70 -33.50 1.66 1.29
CA THR A 70 -34.52 2.14 2.23
C THR A 70 -34.24 1.74 3.68
N ASN A 71 -33.27 0.84 3.88
CA ASN A 71 -32.85 0.41 5.22
C ASN A 71 -31.96 1.49 5.85
N LYS A 72 -32.43 2.07 6.96
CA LYS A 72 -31.72 3.12 7.70
C LYS A 72 -30.32 2.70 8.16
N ASP A 73 -30.11 1.42 8.45
CA ASP A 73 -28.82 0.88 8.91
C ASP A 73 -27.80 0.70 7.78
N GLN A 74 -28.28 0.75 6.54
CA GLN A 74 -27.46 0.63 5.32
C GLN A 74 -27.19 1.98 4.67
N ILE A 75 -27.73 3.08 5.22
CA ILE A 75 -27.38 4.43 4.78
C ILE A 75 -25.87 4.62 4.95
N VAL A 76 -25.23 5.04 3.87
CA VAL A 76 -23.81 5.33 3.82
C VAL A 76 -23.59 6.83 3.93
N LYS A 77 -22.70 7.22 4.83
CA LYS A 77 -22.23 8.57 5.05
C LYS A 77 -20.71 8.62 4.97
N ALA A 78 -20.15 9.82 4.81
CA ALA A 78 -18.70 10.04 4.75
C ALA A 78 -17.90 9.42 5.91
N ASP A 79 -18.51 9.28 7.09
CA ASP A 79 -17.90 8.76 8.32
C ASP A 79 -18.19 7.26 8.55
N ARG A 80 -18.86 6.57 7.61
CA ARG A 80 -19.10 5.13 7.67
C ARG A 80 -17.78 4.36 7.65
N LEU A 81 -17.61 3.45 8.60
CA LEU A 81 -16.50 2.49 8.56
C LEU A 81 -16.76 1.40 7.53
N PHE A 82 -15.77 1.16 6.67
CA PHE A 82 -15.77 0.08 5.70
C PHE A 82 -14.68 -0.94 6.04
N PRO A 83 -14.98 -2.25 5.94
CA PRO A 83 -13.92 -3.24 5.95
C PRO A 83 -13.04 -3.03 4.72
N ARG A 84 -11.73 -2.82 4.93
CA ARG A 84 -10.75 -2.84 3.86
C ARG A 84 -10.15 -4.23 3.77
N HIS A 85 -10.16 -4.83 2.58
CA HIS A 85 -9.66 -6.18 2.36
C HIS A 85 -8.14 -6.27 2.26
N ARG A 86 -7.43 -5.16 1.99
CA ARG A 86 -5.97 -5.11 1.89
C ARG A 86 -5.37 -4.09 2.87
N PHE A 87 -4.68 -4.60 3.88
CA PHE A 87 -3.98 -3.83 4.93
C PHE A 87 -2.46 -3.71 4.72
N LYS A 88 -1.96 -4.14 3.56
CA LYS A 88 -0.52 -4.17 3.23
C LYS A 88 0.17 -2.81 3.40
N ASP A 89 -0.48 -1.71 3.03
CA ASP A 89 0.06 -0.36 3.21
C ASP A 89 0.31 0.00 4.70
N VAL A 90 -0.59 -0.45 5.58
CA VAL A 90 -0.49 -0.21 7.03
C VAL A 90 0.64 -1.06 7.62
N THR A 91 0.68 -2.35 7.29
CA THR A 91 1.76 -3.26 7.68
C THR A 91 3.11 -2.75 7.18
N GLY A 92 3.21 -2.36 5.91
CA GLY A 92 4.43 -1.80 5.32
C GLY A 92 4.89 -0.52 6.02
N THR A 93 3.95 0.35 6.40
CA THR A 93 4.26 1.54 7.20
C THR A 93 4.82 1.16 8.57
N ALA A 94 4.25 0.16 9.24
CA ALA A 94 4.75 -0.33 10.53
C ALA A 94 6.16 -0.92 10.40
N VAL A 95 6.41 -1.77 9.41
CA VAL A 95 7.75 -2.34 9.10
C VAL A 95 8.76 -1.22 8.83
N TYR A 96 8.38 -0.22 8.02
CA TYR A 96 9.23 0.93 7.75
C TYR A 96 9.57 1.71 9.02
N GLN A 97 8.60 1.93 9.91
CA GLN A 97 8.83 2.60 11.19
C GLN A 97 9.78 1.82 12.10
N LEU A 98 9.65 0.48 12.17
CA LEU A 98 10.58 -0.38 12.89
C LEU A 98 12.00 -0.24 12.33
N ARG A 99 12.14 -0.18 11.01
CA ARG A 99 13.43 0.08 10.35
C ARG A 99 14.01 1.44 10.70
N GLN A 100 13.21 2.51 10.68
CA GLN A 100 13.68 3.84 11.07
C GLN A 100 14.19 3.88 12.52
N LYS A 101 13.55 3.11 13.41
CA LYS A 101 13.96 2.94 14.80
C LYS A 101 15.13 1.96 14.99
N LYS A 102 15.69 1.41 13.90
CA LYS A 102 16.75 0.38 13.91
C LYS A 102 16.37 -0.90 14.69
N GLN A 103 15.07 -1.19 14.78
CA GLN A 103 14.54 -2.40 15.45
C GLN A 103 14.42 -3.59 14.48
N LEU A 104 14.44 -3.30 13.17
CA LEU A 104 14.38 -4.25 12.08
C LEU A 104 15.25 -3.73 10.93
N ASP A 105 15.91 -4.62 10.19
CA ASP A 105 16.58 -4.25 8.93
C ASP A 105 15.92 -4.99 7.76
N TRP A 106 16.00 -4.40 6.57
CA TRP A 106 15.51 -4.99 5.33
C TRP A 106 16.12 -6.36 5.05
N ASP A 107 17.40 -6.53 5.39
CA ASP A 107 18.14 -7.76 5.16
C ASP A 107 18.04 -8.72 6.38
N THR A 108 17.16 -8.43 7.34
CA THR A 108 16.86 -9.35 8.43
C THR A 108 16.24 -10.62 7.85
N SER A 109 16.88 -11.76 8.10
CA SER A 109 16.39 -13.08 7.70
C SER A 109 15.11 -13.46 8.46
N LEU A 110 14.15 -14.06 7.75
CA LEU A 110 12.92 -14.62 8.29
C LEU A 110 13.18 -15.65 9.40
N SER A 111 14.30 -16.37 9.32
CA SER A 111 14.73 -17.36 10.32
C SER A 111 14.91 -16.79 11.73
N LYS A 112 15.05 -15.47 11.88
CA LYS A 112 15.05 -14.79 13.19
C LYS A 112 13.73 -14.97 13.94
N TYR A 113 12.61 -15.06 13.22
CA TYR A 113 11.26 -15.13 13.78
C TYR A 113 10.60 -16.49 13.53
N TYR A 114 10.83 -17.07 12.35
CA TYR A 114 10.22 -18.33 11.91
C TYR A 114 11.28 -19.29 11.33
N PRO A 115 12.23 -19.80 12.15
CA PRO A 115 13.28 -20.72 11.69
C PRO A 115 12.75 -22.06 11.17
N GLN A 116 11.50 -22.41 11.48
CA GLN A 116 10.84 -23.62 10.99
C GLN A 116 10.31 -23.53 9.56
N ILE A 117 10.23 -22.32 8.97
CA ILE A 117 9.79 -22.14 7.59
C ILE A 117 10.94 -22.55 6.66
N ASP A 118 10.62 -23.35 5.64
CA ASP A 118 11.58 -23.72 4.60
C ASP A 118 12.05 -22.46 3.84
N GLY A 119 13.34 -22.38 3.52
CA GLY A 119 13.95 -21.18 2.94
C GLY A 119 14.08 -19.98 3.89
N SER A 120 13.66 -20.07 5.17
CA SER A 120 13.63 -18.93 6.08
C SER A 120 14.97 -18.23 6.30
N LYS A 121 16.10 -18.94 6.09
CA LYS A 121 17.44 -18.35 6.17
C LYS A 121 17.76 -17.42 5.00
N GLU A 122 17.19 -17.70 3.84
CA GLU A 122 17.42 -16.98 2.59
C GLU A 122 16.45 -15.80 2.46
N ILE A 123 15.20 -16.01 2.87
CA ILE A 123 14.13 -15.01 2.79
C ILE A 123 14.40 -13.86 3.77
N THR A 124 14.33 -12.63 3.26
CA THR A 124 14.51 -11.39 4.01
C THR A 124 13.19 -10.62 4.19
N ILE A 125 13.16 -9.67 5.15
CA ILE A 125 12.04 -8.71 5.30
C ILE A 125 11.78 -7.95 3.99
N ARG A 126 12.84 -7.61 3.24
CA ARG A 126 12.73 -6.95 1.93
C ARG A 126 11.94 -7.80 0.93
N GLU A 127 12.20 -9.09 0.87
CA GLU A 127 11.54 -9.99 -0.09
C GLU A 127 10.07 -10.21 0.27
N LEU A 128 9.74 -10.33 1.56
CA LEU A 128 8.35 -10.35 2.03
C LEU A 128 7.62 -9.05 1.61
N MET A 129 8.21 -7.89 1.90
CA MET A 129 7.62 -6.59 1.53
C MET A 129 7.41 -6.42 0.01
N ASN A 130 8.25 -7.06 -0.80
CA ASN A 130 8.27 -6.93 -2.26
C ASN A 130 7.54 -8.06 -3.00
N HIS A 131 6.95 -9.03 -2.31
CA HIS A 131 6.34 -10.20 -2.93
C HIS A 131 7.33 -11.03 -3.76
N THR A 132 8.56 -11.19 -3.27
CA THR A 132 9.63 -11.96 -3.94
C THR A 132 10.22 -13.03 -3.03
N SER A 133 9.48 -13.48 -2.03
CA SER A 133 9.97 -14.45 -1.03
C SER A 133 9.95 -15.90 -1.53
N GLY A 134 9.17 -16.19 -2.59
CA GLY A 134 8.85 -17.56 -3.01
C GLY A 134 7.89 -18.30 -2.08
N LEU A 135 7.32 -17.64 -1.06
CA LEU A 135 6.33 -18.23 -0.16
C LEU A 135 4.95 -18.24 -0.80
N ILE A 136 4.28 -19.38 -0.78
CA ILE A 136 2.94 -19.54 -1.37
C ILE A 136 1.97 -20.05 -0.31
N ASN A 137 0.79 -19.42 -0.21
CA ASN A 137 -0.32 -19.96 0.58
C ASN A 137 -1.68 -19.71 -0.10
N ASN A 138 -2.16 -20.72 -0.81
CA ASN A 138 -3.45 -20.69 -1.49
C ASN A 138 -4.58 -21.37 -0.71
N ASP A 139 -4.30 -21.90 0.49
CA ASP A 139 -5.34 -22.55 1.30
C ASP A 139 -6.12 -21.53 2.12
N ARG A 140 -7.41 -21.80 2.33
CA ARG A 140 -8.31 -20.94 3.12
C ARG A 140 -9.16 -21.81 4.04
N PRO A 141 -9.24 -21.47 5.33
CA PRO A 141 -10.02 -22.25 6.27
C PRO A 141 -11.51 -22.11 5.93
N PHE A 142 -12.27 -23.20 6.04
CA PHE A 142 -13.71 -23.20 5.78
C PHE A 142 -14.47 -22.27 6.76
N GLU A 143 -13.98 -22.17 8.00
CA GLU A 143 -14.52 -21.27 9.02
C GLU A 143 -13.46 -20.26 9.50
N PRO A 144 -13.86 -19.07 9.96
CA PRO A 144 -12.93 -18.09 10.51
C PRO A 144 -12.11 -18.64 11.69
N LEU A 145 -10.79 -18.56 11.57
CA LEU A 145 -9.86 -18.97 12.63
C LEU A 145 -9.92 -17.99 13.81
N ARG A 146 -10.09 -18.55 15.02
CA ARG A 146 -10.22 -17.74 16.24
C ARG A 146 -8.86 -17.43 16.85
N GLY A 147 -8.47 -16.16 16.73
CA GLY A 147 -7.28 -15.61 17.36
C GLY A 147 -5.97 -15.90 16.62
N GLN A 148 -4.93 -15.18 17.01
CA GLN A 148 -3.62 -15.16 16.34
C GLN A 148 -2.95 -16.54 16.29
N LYS A 149 -2.97 -17.30 17.39
CA LYS A 149 -2.31 -18.61 17.46
C LYS A 149 -2.88 -19.60 16.43
N ALA A 150 -4.20 -19.63 16.25
CA ALA A 150 -4.84 -20.51 15.27
C ALA A 150 -4.50 -20.09 13.83
N GLN A 151 -4.46 -18.78 13.57
CA GLN A 151 -4.08 -18.22 12.26
C GLN A 151 -2.63 -18.58 11.91
N ILE A 152 -1.68 -18.36 12.83
CA ILE A 152 -0.27 -18.72 12.62
C ILE A 152 -0.12 -20.23 12.41
N ALA A 153 -0.76 -21.06 13.24
CA ALA A 153 -0.66 -22.51 13.12
C ALA A 153 -1.21 -23.01 11.77
N TYR A 154 -2.32 -22.43 11.29
CA TYR A 154 -2.87 -22.75 9.99
C TYR A 154 -1.92 -22.30 8.88
N MET A 155 -1.51 -21.03 8.88
CA MET A 155 -0.55 -20.50 7.90
C MET A 155 0.71 -21.37 7.79
N LEU A 156 1.36 -21.69 8.92
CA LEU A 156 2.57 -22.53 8.93
C LEU A 156 2.33 -23.94 8.39
N LYS A 157 1.13 -24.50 8.57
CA LYS A 157 0.78 -25.84 8.09
C LYS A 157 0.56 -25.87 6.56
N HIS A 158 0.09 -24.77 5.99
CA HIS A 158 -0.39 -24.71 4.61
C HIS A 158 0.55 -23.92 3.67
N LEU A 159 1.54 -23.23 4.22
CA LEU A 159 2.60 -22.54 3.51
C LEU A 159 3.49 -23.51 2.72
N LYS A 160 3.88 -23.09 1.53
CA LYS A 160 4.85 -23.75 0.65
C LYS A 160 5.94 -22.75 0.27
N TYR A 161 7.07 -23.26 -0.19
CA TYR A 161 8.17 -22.48 -0.71
C TYR A 161 8.53 -22.98 -2.11
N ASP A 162 8.55 -22.09 -3.10
CA ASP A 162 8.79 -22.44 -4.51
C ASP A 162 10.22 -22.14 -4.99
N HIS A 163 11.04 -21.51 -4.14
CA HIS A 163 12.44 -21.14 -4.37
C HIS A 163 12.69 -20.16 -5.53
N THR A 164 11.67 -19.54 -6.10
CA THR A 164 11.85 -18.76 -7.34
C THR A 164 12.43 -17.37 -7.10
N HIS A 165 12.19 -16.76 -5.93
CA HIS A 165 12.55 -15.37 -5.59
C HIS A 165 12.20 -14.34 -6.67
N THR A 166 11.18 -14.64 -7.48
CA THR A 166 10.60 -13.73 -8.46
C THR A 166 9.34 -13.10 -7.90
N TRP A 167 8.86 -12.04 -8.56
CA TRP A 167 7.64 -11.38 -8.11
C TRP A 167 6.43 -12.30 -8.28
N ASP A 168 5.76 -12.62 -7.17
CA ASP A 168 4.47 -13.29 -7.13
C ASP A 168 3.65 -12.76 -5.93
N TYR A 169 2.50 -12.15 -6.23
CA TYR A 169 1.68 -11.51 -5.19
C TYR A 169 1.06 -12.56 -4.26
N GLN A 170 1.57 -12.64 -3.04
CA GLN A 170 1.13 -13.62 -2.05
C GLN A 170 0.69 -12.91 -0.76
N ASP A 171 -0.52 -13.24 -0.27
CA ASP A 171 -1.01 -12.67 0.99
C ASP A 171 -0.11 -13.07 2.17
N VAL A 172 0.45 -14.28 2.11
CA VAL A 172 1.28 -14.86 3.17
C VAL A 172 2.52 -14.04 3.51
N ASP A 173 3.06 -13.31 2.53
CA ASP A 173 4.20 -12.41 2.74
C ASP A 173 3.89 -11.35 3.79
N TYR A 174 2.67 -10.84 3.79
CA TYR A 174 2.20 -9.81 4.72
C TYR A 174 1.46 -10.39 5.92
N GLU A 175 1.03 -11.65 5.89
CA GLU A 175 0.51 -12.37 7.06
C GLU A 175 1.64 -12.72 8.04
N ILE A 176 2.86 -12.94 7.54
CA ILE A 176 4.06 -13.24 8.33
C ILE A 176 4.67 -12.00 9.01
N LEU A 177 4.52 -10.82 8.40
CA LEU A 177 5.06 -9.53 8.87
C LEU A 177 4.28 -8.95 10.07
#